data_AF-A0A1Y0IK07-F1
#
_entry.id   AF-A0A1Y0IK07-F1
#
_cell.length_a   1.000
_cell.length_b   1.000
_cell.length_c   1.000
_cell.angle_alpha   90.00
_cell.angle_beta   90.00
_cell.angle_gamma   90.00
#
_symmetry.space_group_name_H-M   'P 1'
#
loop_
_entity.id
_entity.type
_entity.pdbx_description
1 polymer ?
#
loop_
_entity_poly.entity_id
_entity_poly.type
_entity_poly.pdbx_seq_one_letter_code
_entity_poly.pdbx_strand_id
1 'polypeptide(L)'
;MSVLTVLVGIPASGKTTVARELTAANQGVWIHADDVKKELFGEQTITQDINDAVLAAVKDRLTQAMEAGRRIVLDAKHRVPKYRRPYLELARKHGYTTEAIFLNVPLEDAVAMNEKRRAEGEPSVSESQIRRYERLLQIPTYAEEFDRIEVRTTEKVNGEAADFFHEQEARFIKHPVKVVRELEADGRLEKWLPELFRAIPLDQHNPHHHFTVFEHIIKATEVVAGTSLHMVWTLLLHDIGKAYPGIKQFTGVVKTPYSRFKTKDRVEIENGADIRDGRDSGEFYVVQGEKIPKEHIQTNLNGHFYDHENLGAQLSYRILTRFGYDHDFALHVATLIQFHMLMPRGIEEASLSEIRKFYDKTGSYAAELMMVRLADTRGK
;
A
#
# COMPACT_ATOMS: atom_id res chain seq x y z
N MET A 1 -8.21 -25.25 18.01
CA MET A 1 -7.32 -24.08 18.10
C MET A 1 -8.17 -22.83 18.13
N SER A 2 -7.87 -21.96 19.10
CA SER A 2 -8.47 -20.64 19.27
C SER A 2 -7.71 -19.65 18.39
N VAL A 3 -8.35 -19.17 17.32
CA VAL A 3 -7.72 -18.36 16.28
C VAL A 3 -8.56 -17.11 16.05
N LEU A 4 -7.89 -15.95 15.95
CA LEU A 4 -8.43 -14.73 15.38
C LEU A 4 -7.90 -14.55 13.96
N THR A 5 -8.78 -14.67 12.97
CA THR A 5 -8.46 -14.40 11.56
C THR A 5 -8.92 -12.99 11.20
N VAL A 6 -7.98 -12.13 10.81
CA VAL A 6 -8.20 -10.73 10.41
C VAL A 6 -8.23 -10.64 8.88
N LEU A 7 -9.34 -10.16 8.32
CA LEU A 7 -9.45 -9.96 6.87
C LEU A 7 -8.86 -8.61 6.46
N VAL A 8 -7.96 -8.62 5.47
CA VAL A 8 -7.27 -7.43 4.95
C VAL A 8 -7.43 -7.38 3.42
N GLY A 9 -7.76 -6.22 2.87
CA GLY A 9 -7.89 -6.02 1.43
C GLY A 9 -8.79 -4.84 1.08
N ILE A 10 -8.72 -4.37 -0.17
CA ILE A 10 -9.52 -3.24 -0.67
C ILE A 10 -11.03 -3.56 -0.70
N PRO A 11 -11.93 -2.57 -0.68
CA PRO A 11 -13.36 -2.84 -0.87
C PRO A 11 -13.62 -3.65 -2.15
N ALA A 12 -14.63 -4.53 -2.10
CA ALA A 12 -14.96 -5.47 -3.18
C ALA A 12 -13.89 -6.53 -3.54
N SER A 13 -12.83 -6.69 -2.74
CA SER A 13 -11.82 -7.74 -2.94
C SER A 13 -12.27 -9.18 -2.60
N GLY A 14 -13.51 -9.37 -2.13
CA GLY A 14 -14.04 -10.69 -1.74
C GLY A 14 -13.97 -11.04 -0.25
N LYS A 15 -13.62 -10.09 0.63
CA LYS A 15 -13.54 -10.32 2.10
C LYS A 15 -14.80 -10.98 2.67
N THR A 16 -15.97 -10.44 2.34
CA THR A 16 -17.26 -10.96 2.81
C THR A 16 -17.51 -12.41 2.37
N THR A 17 -17.06 -12.78 1.17
CA THR A 17 -17.15 -14.17 0.68
C THR A 17 -16.28 -15.08 1.53
N VAL A 18 -15.02 -14.71 1.75
CA VAL A 18 -14.08 -15.45 2.60
C VAL A 18 -14.60 -15.56 4.04
N ALA A 19 -15.19 -14.49 4.58
CA ALA A 19 -15.76 -14.51 5.92
C ALA A 19 -16.87 -15.55 6.07
N ARG A 20 -17.78 -15.62 5.09
CA ARG A 20 -18.88 -16.60 5.06
C ARG A 20 -18.36 -18.02 4.94
N GLU A 21 -17.41 -18.27 4.04
CA GLU A 21 -16.78 -19.58 3.85
C GLU A 21 -16.13 -20.09 5.14
N LEU A 22 -15.29 -19.27 5.78
CA LEU A 22 -14.58 -19.65 6.99
C LEU A 22 -15.52 -19.87 8.18
N THR A 23 -16.56 -19.05 8.29
CA THR A 23 -17.55 -19.16 9.37
C THR A 23 -18.37 -20.43 9.22
N ALA A 24 -18.81 -20.75 7.99
CA ALA A 24 -19.54 -21.97 7.69
C ALA A 24 -18.69 -23.23 7.89
N ALA A 25 -17.43 -23.22 7.43
CA ALA A 25 -16.54 -24.38 7.51
C ALA A 25 -16.11 -24.70 8.95
N ASN A 26 -15.91 -23.68 9.80
CA ASN A 26 -15.27 -23.85 11.10
C ASN A 26 -16.20 -23.62 12.31
N GLN A 27 -17.52 -23.43 12.08
CA GLN A 27 -18.47 -22.97 13.09
C GLN A 27 -17.98 -21.74 13.86
N GLY A 28 -17.25 -20.87 13.17
CA GLY A 28 -16.67 -19.65 13.72
C GLY A 28 -17.72 -18.59 14.04
N VAL A 29 -17.29 -17.48 14.63
CA VAL A 29 -18.10 -16.27 14.77
C VAL A 29 -17.52 -15.22 13.83
N TRP A 30 -18.37 -14.67 12.96
CA TRP A 30 -18.02 -13.53 12.13
C TRP A 30 -18.39 -12.23 12.85
N ILE A 31 -17.40 -11.39 13.11
CA ILE A 31 -17.60 -10.05 13.66
C ILE A 31 -17.33 -9.05 12.55
N HIS A 32 -18.38 -8.38 12.08
CA HIS A 32 -18.33 -7.41 11.00
C HIS A 32 -18.59 -6.00 11.54
N ALA A 33 -17.60 -5.12 11.46
CA ALA A 33 -17.66 -3.80 12.10
C ALA A 33 -18.74 -2.88 11.50
N ASP A 34 -19.04 -3.01 10.21
CA ASP A 34 -20.09 -2.22 9.57
C ASP A 34 -21.49 -2.67 10.04
N ASP A 35 -21.69 -3.96 10.37
CA ASP A 35 -22.93 -4.44 11.00
C ASP A 35 -23.06 -3.90 12.42
N VAL A 36 -21.97 -3.96 13.22
CA VAL A 36 -21.94 -3.36 14.57
C VAL A 36 -22.29 -1.86 14.52
N LYS A 37 -21.75 -1.14 13.53
CA LYS A 37 -22.08 0.28 13.32
C LYS A 37 -23.57 0.45 13.02
N LYS A 38 -24.13 -0.34 12.10
CA LYS A 38 -25.53 -0.26 11.70
C LYS A 38 -26.47 -0.56 12.88
N GLU A 39 -26.14 -1.55 13.70
CA GLU A 39 -26.90 -1.91 14.90
C GLU A 39 -26.92 -0.79 15.94
N LEU A 40 -25.77 -0.14 16.19
CA LEU A 40 -25.65 0.89 17.23
C LEU A 40 -26.14 2.28 16.79
N PHE A 41 -25.94 2.64 15.52
CA PHE A 41 -26.10 4.02 15.06
C PHE A 41 -26.94 4.16 13.78
N GLY A 42 -27.36 3.06 13.14
CA GLY A 42 -28.06 3.11 11.86
C GLY A 42 -27.22 3.75 10.75
N GLU A 43 -27.85 4.60 9.94
CA GLU A 43 -27.22 5.27 8.79
C GLU A 43 -26.57 6.63 9.13
N GLN A 44 -26.29 6.88 10.41
CA GLN A 44 -25.70 8.15 10.83
C GLN A 44 -24.34 8.45 10.18
N THR A 45 -24.12 9.75 9.91
CA THR A 45 -22.86 10.31 9.42
C THR A 45 -21.72 9.92 10.36
N ILE A 46 -20.60 9.47 9.79
CA ILE A 46 -19.45 9.00 10.56
C ILE A 46 -18.77 10.18 11.28
N THR A 47 -18.74 10.12 12.61
CA THR A 47 -17.94 11.00 13.48
C THR A 47 -16.80 10.20 14.14
N GLN A 48 -15.85 10.89 14.77
CA GLN A 48 -14.80 10.24 15.54
C GLN A 48 -15.38 9.45 16.72
N ASP A 49 -16.33 10.05 17.45
CA ASP A 49 -17.00 9.41 18.59
C ASP A 49 -17.74 8.13 18.18
N ILE A 50 -18.39 8.13 17.01
CA ILE A 50 -19.03 6.92 16.46
C ILE A 50 -17.98 5.84 16.16
N ASN A 51 -16.84 6.20 15.56
CA ASN A 51 -15.79 5.21 15.29
C ASN A 51 -15.22 4.61 16.58
N ASP A 52 -15.05 5.43 17.62
CA ASP A 52 -14.53 4.97 18.92
C ASP A 52 -15.52 4.07 19.65
N ALA A 53 -16.82 4.40 19.60
CA ALA A 53 -17.88 3.55 20.14
C ALA A 53 -18.02 2.22 19.39
N VAL A 54 -17.94 2.22 18.05
CA VAL A 54 -17.91 0.98 17.25
C VAL A 54 -16.69 0.14 17.59
N LEU A 55 -15.51 0.75 17.72
CA LEU A 55 -14.29 0.03 18.12
C LEU A 55 -14.45 -0.63 19.49
N ALA A 56 -15.01 0.06 20.48
CA ALA A 56 -15.28 -0.50 21.79
C ALA A 56 -16.23 -1.70 21.70
N ALA A 57 -17.36 -1.56 21.02
CA ALA A 57 -18.34 -2.63 20.86
C ALA A 57 -17.79 -3.86 20.11
N VAL A 58 -16.96 -3.65 19.07
CA VAL A 58 -16.27 -4.75 18.38
C VAL A 58 -15.31 -5.46 19.32
N LYS A 59 -14.55 -4.73 20.16
CA LYS A 59 -13.64 -5.33 21.15
C LYS A 59 -14.39 -6.10 22.23
N ASP A 60 -15.57 -5.65 22.65
CA ASP A 60 -16.41 -6.36 23.62
C ASP A 60 -16.92 -7.67 23.04
N ARG A 61 -17.45 -7.65 21.80
CA ARG A 61 -17.86 -8.87 21.09
C ARG A 61 -16.68 -9.84 20.89
N LEU A 62 -15.50 -9.29 20.57
CA LEU A 62 -14.29 -10.07 20.40
C LEU A 62 -13.89 -10.77 21.71
N THR A 63 -13.94 -10.04 22.83
CA THR A 63 -13.63 -10.57 24.17
C THR A 63 -14.60 -11.69 24.55
N GLN A 64 -15.91 -11.48 24.39
CA GLN A 64 -16.92 -12.51 24.68
C GLN A 64 -16.73 -13.77 23.83
N ALA A 65 -16.45 -13.61 22.53
CA ALA A 65 -16.17 -14.74 21.64
C ALA A 65 -14.87 -15.47 22.05
N MET A 66 -13.87 -14.72 22.51
CA MET A 66 -12.60 -15.28 22.98
C MET A 66 -12.76 -16.09 24.26
N GLU A 67 -13.49 -15.56 25.24
CA GLU A 67 -13.84 -16.23 26.51
C GLU A 67 -14.66 -17.50 26.27
N ALA A 68 -15.52 -17.50 25.25
CA ALA A 68 -16.28 -18.67 24.81
C ALA A 68 -15.46 -19.67 23.96
N GLY A 69 -14.15 -19.44 23.75
CA GLY A 69 -13.28 -20.36 23.01
C GLY A 69 -13.59 -20.46 21.51
N ARG A 70 -14.27 -19.47 20.93
CA ARG A 70 -14.73 -19.52 19.52
C ARG A 70 -13.60 -19.18 18.57
N ARG A 71 -13.59 -19.80 17.38
CA ARG A 71 -12.81 -19.28 16.25
C ARG A 71 -13.47 -18.02 15.72
N ILE A 72 -12.69 -16.99 15.43
CA ILE A 72 -13.23 -15.67 15.11
C ILE A 72 -12.70 -15.20 13.75
N VAL A 73 -13.61 -14.75 12.90
CA VAL A 73 -13.27 -13.99 11.69
C VAL A 73 -13.66 -12.53 11.93
N LEU A 74 -12.68 -11.64 11.84
CA LEU A 74 -12.87 -10.21 12.03
C LEU A 74 -12.79 -9.48 10.68
N ASP A 75 -13.87 -8.81 10.31
CA ASP A 75 -13.96 -7.97 9.11
C ASP A 75 -14.26 -6.52 9.51
N ALA A 76 -13.25 -5.66 9.35
CA ALA A 76 -13.31 -4.25 9.71
C ALA A 76 -12.36 -3.43 8.82
N LYS A 77 -12.19 -2.14 9.13
CA LYS A 77 -11.33 -1.21 8.37
C LYS A 77 -9.84 -1.41 8.63
N HIS A 78 -9.34 -2.64 8.42
CA HIS A 78 -7.96 -3.08 8.65
C HIS A 78 -6.95 -2.56 7.62
N ARG A 79 -7.11 -1.33 7.13
CA ARG A 79 -6.29 -0.78 6.04
C ARG A 79 -4.83 -0.49 6.44
N VAL A 80 -4.56 -0.21 7.71
CA VAL A 80 -3.20 0.06 8.20
C VAL A 80 -2.97 -0.62 9.56
N PRO A 81 -1.71 -0.88 9.95
CA PRO A 81 -1.36 -1.56 11.21
C PRO A 81 -1.99 -0.92 12.45
N LYS A 82 -2.10 0.43 12.46
CA LYS A 82 -2.76 1.16 13.55
C LYS A 82 -4.18 0.64 13.85
N TYR A 83 -4.92 0.19 12.82
CA TYR A 83 -6.28 -0.34 12.98
C TYR A 83 -6.34 -1.84 13.26
N ARG A 84 -5.25 -2.57 13.01
CA ARG A 84 -5.16 -4.01 13.30
C ARG A 84 -4.66 -4.25 14.73
N ARG A 85 -3.66 -3.47 15.17
CA ARG A 85 -2.98 -3.59 16.47
C ARG A 85 -3.92 -3.77 17.67
N PRO A 86 -5.01 -3.00 17.87
CA PRO A 86 -5.86 -3.16 19.05
C PRO A 86 -6.52 -4.54 19.17
N TYR A 87 -6.75 -5.21 18.03
CA TYR A 87 -7.35 -6.55 18.00
C TYR A 87 -6.31 -7.64 18.18
N LEU A 88 -5.11 -7.46 17.61
CA LEU A 88 -3.97 -8.38 17.78
C LEU A 88 -3.49 -8.42 19.24
N GLU A 89 -3.35 -7.26 19.88
CA GLU A 89 -3.01 -7.15 21.30
C GLU A 89 -4.06 -7.84 22.18
N LEU A 90 -5.34 -7.67 21.85
CA LEU A 90 -6.44 -8.29 22.59
C LEU A 90 -6.45 -9.82 22.42
N ALA A 91 -6.20 -10.33 21.21
CA ALA A 91 -6.08 -11.76 20.95
C ALA A 91 -4.92 -12.40 21.72
N ARG A 92 -3.73 -11.79 21.68
CA ARG A 92 -2.56 -12.27 22.41
C ARG A 92 -2.79 -12.31 23.92
N LYS A 93 -3.45 -11.29 24.48
CA LYS A 93 -3.83 -11.27 25.91
C LYS A 93 -4.71 -12.46 26.30
N HIS A 94 -5.52 -12.98 25.37
CA HIS A 94 -6.38 -14.14 25.59
C HIS A 94 -5.77 -15.47 25.13
N GLY A 95 -4.48 -15.47 24.72
CA GLY A 95 -3.80 -16.68 24.24
C GLY A 95 -4.30 -17.17 22.89
N TYR A 96 -4.89 -16.30 22.07
CA TYR A 96 -5.32 -16.64 20.71
C TYR A 96 -4.16 -16.52 19.74
N THR A 97 -4.07 -17.48 18.82
CA THR A 97 -3.24 -17.37 17.63
C THR A 97 -3.86 -16.33 16.69
N THR A 98 -3.02 -15.52 16.07
CA THR A 98 -3.40 -14.43 15.17
C THR A 98 -3.04 -14.76 13.72
N GLU A 99 -4.01 -14.59 12.84
CA GLU A 99 -3.86 -14.85 11.42
C GLU A 99 -4.34 -13.64 10.61
N ALA A 100 -3.64 -13.29 9.54
CA ALA A 100 -4.17 -12.41 8.50
C ALA A 100 -4.55 -13.21 7.26
N ILE A 101 -5.71 -12.92 6.67
CA ILE A 101 -5.98 -13.27 5.27
C ILE A 101 -5.97 -11.99 4.47
N PHE A 102 -4.92 -11.81 3.67
CA PHE A 102 -4.76 -10.68 2.78
C PHE A 102 -5.28 -11.02 1.38
N LEU A 103 -6.34 -10.35 0.95
CA LEU A 103 -6.89 -10.46 -0.38
C LEU A 103 -6.17 -9.45 -1.29
N ASN A 104 -5.09 -9.90 -1.93
CA ASN A 104 -4.30 -9.13 -2.87
C ASN A 104 -4.88 -9.22 -4.29
N VAL A 105 -5.93 -8.45 -4.53
CA VAL A 105 -6.70 -8.46 -5.78
C VAL A 105 -6.33 -7.22 -6.62
N PRO A 106 -6.13 -7.34 -7.95
CA PRO A 106 -5.97 -6.19 -8.84
C PRO A 106 -7.13 -5.19 -8.71
N LEU A 107 -6.84 -3.90 -8.89
CA LEU A 107 -7.86 -2.87 -8.76
C LEU A 107 -9.01 -3.10 -9.74
N GLU A 108 -8.69 -3.49 -10.97
CA GLU A 108 -9.62 -3.72 -12.06
C GLU A 108 -10.64 -4.81 -11.70
N ASP A 109 -10.17 -5.91 -11.11
CA ASP A 109 -11.02 -7.00 -10.63
C ASP A 109 -11.97 -6.54 -9.51
N ALA A 110 -11.44 -5.75 -8.55
CA ALA A 110 -12.24 -5.21 -7.46
C ALA A 110 -13.29 -4.20 -7.94
N VAL A 111 -12.94 -3.36 -8.93
CA VAL A 111 -13.88 -2.42 -9.55
C VAL A 111 -14.98 -3.17 -10.31
N ALA A 112 -14.64 -4.15 -11.13
CA ALA A 112 -15.60 -4.98 -11.85
C ALA A 112 -16.56 -5.72 -10.89
N MET A 113 -16.03 -6.27 -9.80
CA MET A 113 -16.85 -6.89 -8.75
C MET A 113 -17.78 -5.87 -8.09
N ASN A 114 -17.29 -4.66 -7.79
CA ASN A 114 -18.10 -3.61 -7.18
C ASN A 114 -19.23 -3.13 -8.10
N GLU A 115 -18.98 -3.03 -9.41
CA GLU A 115 -19.99 -2.71 -10.41
C GLU A 115 -21.06 -3.79 -10.52
N LYS A 116 -20.65 -5.07 -10.54
CA LYS A 116 -21.59 -6.20 -10.52
C LYS A 116 -22.50 -6.14 -9.29
N ARG A 117 -21.92 -5.93 -8.10
CA ARG A 117 -22.69 -5.80 -6.84
C ARG A 117 -23.66 -4.63 -6.89
N ARG A 118 -23.26 -3.49 -7.46
CA ARG A 118 -24.14 -2.34 -7.66
C ARG A 118 -25.32 -2.68 -8.57
N ALA A 119 -25.08 -3.39 -9.68
CA ALA A 119 -26.13 -3.81 -10.60
C ALA A 119 -27.12 -4.79 -9.94
N GLU A 120 -26.66 -5.60 -8.99
CA GLU A 120 -27.46 -6.56 -8.22
C GLU A 120 -28.14 -5.94 -6.98
N GLY A 121 -27.98 -4.62 -6.74
CA GLY A 121 -28.57 -3.92 -5.59
C GLY A 121 -27.87 -4.21 -4.26
N GLU A 122 -26.69 -4.82 -4.27
CA GLU A 122 -25.88 -5.05 -3.08
C GLU A 122 -25.13 -3.77 -2.62
N PRO A 123 -24.74 -3.69 -1.33
CA PRO A 123 -23.89 -2.61 -0.84
C PRO A 123 -22.60 -2.46 -1.64
N SER A 124 -22.43 -1.30 -2.28
CA SER A 124 -21.26 -0.94 -3.09
C SER A 124 -20.70 0.42 -2.67
N VAL A 125 -19.48 0.71 -3.09
CA VAL A 125 -18.82 2.01 -2.84
C VAL A 125 -18.51 2.73 -4.16
N SER A 126 -18.12 4.00 -4.12
CA SER A 126 -17.63 4.68 -5.33
C SER A 126 -16.26 4.12 -5.75
N GLU A 127 -15.92 4.20 -7.04
CA GLU A 127 -14.58 3.81 -7.51
C GLU A 127 -13.47 4.66 -6.87
N SER A 128 -13.73 5.95 -6.67
CA SER A 128 -12.81 6.86 -5.96
C SER A 128 -12.54 6.42 -4.52
N GLN A 129 -13.53 5.81 -3.84
CA GLN A 129 -13.31 5.20 -2.53
C GLN A 129 -12.41 3.96 -2.63
N ILE A 130 -12.60 3.09 -3.63
CA ILE A 130 -11.74 1.90 -3.83
C ILE A 130 -10.30 2.33 -4.09
N ARG A 131 -10.07 3.25 -5.04
CA ARG A 131 -8.74 3.79 -5.37
C ARG A 131 -8.07 4.45 -4.16
N ARG A 132 -8.84 5.21 -3.36
CA ARG A 132 -8.33 5.78 -2.12
C ARG A 132 -7.93 4.70 -1.11
N TYR A 133 -8.72 3.63 -0.99
CA TYR A 133 -8.38 2.50 -0.12
C TYR A 133 -7.13 1.77 -0.59
N GLU A 134 -6.98 1.52 -1.89
CA GLU A 134 -5.78 0.87 -2.46
C GLU A 134 -4.51 1.67 -2.12
N ARG A 135 -4.51 2.99 -2.34
CA ARG A 135 -3.35 3.84 -2.02
C ARG A 135 -2.97 3.79 -0.54
N LEU A 136 -3.96 3.73 0.35
CA LEU A 136 -3.75 3.75 1.80
C LEU A 136 -3.50 2.36 2.42
N LEU A 137 -3.75 1.29 1.66
CA LEU A 137 -3.68 -0.08 2.19
C LEU A 137 -2.23 -0.47 2.42
N GLN A 138 -1.88 -0.68 3.68
CA GLN A 138 -0.65 -1.36 4.07
C GLN A 138 -0.93 -2.85 4.21
N ILE A 139 -0.18 -3.66 3.45
CA ILE A 139 -0.23 -5.12 3.52
C ILE A 139 0.09 -5.58 4.94
N PRO A 140 -0.49 -6.70 5.42
CA PRO A 140 -0.09 -7.27 6.69
C PRO A 140 1.34 -7.80 6.58
N THR A 141 2.12 -7.65 7.64
CA THR A 141 3.51 -8.12 7.69
C THR A 141 3.79 -8.78 9.04
N TYR A 142 4.83 -9.62 9.10
CA TYR A 142 5.25 -10.22 10.37
C TYR A 142 5.79 -9.20 11.39
N ALA A 143 6.07 -7.96 10.98
CA ALA A 143 6.38 -6.86 11.91
C ALA A 143 5.17 -6.46 12.80
N GLU A 144 3.96 -6.88 12.44
CA GLU A 144 2.76 -6.73 13.28
C GLU A 144 2.55 -7.90 14.25
N GLU A 145 3.48 -8.86 14.27
CA GLU A 145 3.45 -10.05 15.12
C GLU A 145 2.22 -10.95 14.85
N PHE A 146 1.85 -11.11 13.57
CA PHE A 146 0.96 -12.18 13.14
C PHE A 146 1.67 -13.53 13.27
N ASP A 147 0.95 -14.57 13.70
CA ASP A 147 1.49 -15.94 13.71
C ASP A 147 1.45 -16.57 12.32
N ARG A 148 0.44 -16.24 11.51
CA ARG A 148 0.30 -16.67 10.11
C ARG A 148 -0.23 -15.55 9.24
N ILE A 149 0.31 -15.44 8.03
CA ILE A 149 -0.26 -14.60 6.97
C ILE A 149 -0.58 -15.53 5.81
N GLU A 150 -1.84 -15.54 5.38
CA GLU A 150 -2.30 -16.16 4.15
C GLU A 150 -2.62 -15.07 3.15
N VAL A 151 -2.14 -15.20 1.92
CA VAL A 151 -2.49 -14.30 0.83
C VAL A 151 -3.35 -15.03 -0.18
N ARG A 152 -4.48 -14.42 -0.53
CA ARG A 152 -5.35 -14.85 -1.62
C ARG A 152 -5.27 -13.82 -2.73
N THR A 153 -4.93 -14.26 -3.92
CA THR A 153 -4.77 -13.38 -5.08
C THR A 153 -5.45 -13.98 -6.30
N THR A 154 -5.94 -13.11 -7.17
CA THR A 154 -6.46 -13.46 -8.51
C THR A 154 -5.41 -13.23 -9.60
N GLU A 155 -4.22 -12.73 -9.23
CA GLU A 155 -3.12 -12.53 -10.15
C GLU A 155 -2.67 -13.87 -10.74
N LYS A 156 -2.57 -13.94 -12.07
CA LYS A 156 -2.19 -15.16 -12.78
C LYS A 156 -0.69 -15.18 -13.04
N VAL A 157 -0.09 -16.36 -12.94
CA VAL A 157 1.29 -16.57 -13.36
C VAL A 157 1.41 -16.37 -14.87
N ASN A 158 2.38 -15.57 -15.28
CA ASN A 158 2.85 -15.46 -16.66
C ASN A 158 4.00 -16.45 -16.85
N GLY A 159 3.72 -17.61 -17.44
CA GLY A 159 4.70 -18.69 -17.61
C GLY A 159 5.98 -18.25 -18.32
N GLU A 160 5.88 -17.49 -19.42
CA GLU A 160 7.06 -17.01 -20.17
C GLU A 160 7.98 -16.14 -19.30
N ALA A 161 7.39 -15.22 -18.51
CA ALA A 161 8.15 -14.34 -17.64
C ALA A 161 8.73 -15.10 -16.44
N ALA A 162 7.94 -16.01 -15.85
CA ALA A 162 8.38 -16.85 -14.74
C ALA A 162 9.58 -17.70 -15.16
N ASP A 163 9.45 -18.48 -16.23
CA ASP A 163 10.52 -19.33 -16.76
C ASP A 163 11.79 -18.51 -17.01
N PHE A 164 11.66 -17.33 -17.64
CA PHE A 164 12.80 -16.44 -17.89
C PHE A 164 13.52 -16.00 -16.61
N PHE A 165 12.81 -15.49 -15.59
CA PHE A 165 13.45 -15.00 -14.37
C PHE A 165 14.02 -16.12 -13.51
N HIS A 166 13.37 -17.29 -13.48
CA HIS A 166 13.86 -18.46 -12.73
C HIS A 166 15.08 -19.10 -13.42
N GLU A 167 15.05 -19.31 -14.74
CA GLU A 167 16.20 -19.85 -15.48
C GLU A 167 17.41 -18.91 -15.46
N GLN A 168 17.16 -17.60 -15.43
CA GLN A 168 18.21 -16.59 -15.41
C GLN A 168 18.51 -16.02 -14.02
N GLU A 169 18.04 -16.65 -12.93
CA GLU A 169 18.13 -16.08 -11.58
C GLU A 169 19.56 -15.65 -11.22
N ALA A 170 20.55 -16.53 -11.39
CA ALA A 170 21.94 -16.22 -11.08
C ALA A 170 22.49 -15.04 -11.93
N ARG A 171 22.08 -14.98 -13.20
CA ARG A 171 22.43 -13.86 -14.09
C ARG A 171 21.74 -12.58 -13.67
N PHE A 172 20.47 -12.66 -13.29
CA PHE A 172 19.66 -11.52 -12.85
C PHE A 172 20.18 -10.95 -11.53
N ILE A 173 20.58 -11.79 -10.57
CA ILE A 173 21.23 -11.34 -9.34
C ILE A 173 22.54 -10.60 -9.67
N LYS A 174 23.36 -11.16 -10.56
CA LYS A 174 24.69 -10.62 -10.85
C LYS A 174 24.67 -9.37 -11.75
N HIS A 175 23.72 -9.30 -12.68
CA HIS A 175 23.65 -8.26 -13.72
C HIS A 175 22.20 -7.78 -13.93
N PRO A 176 21.51 -7.31 -12.87
CA PRO A 176 20.08 -6.99 -12.94
C PRO A 176 19.76 -5.90 -13.94
N VAL A 177 20.56 -4.83 -13.95
CA VAL A 177 20.39 -3.72 -14.89
C VAL A 177 20.53 -4.16 -16.32
N LYS A 178 21.53 -5.00 -16.64
CA LYS A 178 21.71 -5.53 -17.99
C LYS A 178 20.48 -6.32 -18.44
N VAL A 179 19.95 -7.19 -17.58
CA VAL A 179 18.74 -7.97 -17.87
C VAL A 179 17.55 -7.04 -18.13
N VAL A 180 17.33 -6.04 -17.26
CA VAL A 180 16.19 -5.10 -17.42
C VAL A 180 16.33 -4.27 -18.70
N ARG A 181 17.53 -3.83 -19.06
CA ARG A 181 17.78 -3.09 -20.32
C ARG A 181 17.60 -3.93 -21.56
N GLU A 182 17.89 -5.23 -21.50
CA GLU A 182 17.58 -6.15 -22.59
C GLU A 182 16.07 -6.31 -22.77
N LEU A 183 15.33 -6.49 -21.67
CA LEU A 183 13.86 -6.53 -21.68
C LEU A 183 13.25 -5.21 -22.21
N GLU A 184 13.85 -4.06 -21.88
CA GLU A 184 13.46 -2.76 -22.42
C GLU A 184 13.68 -2.72 -23.94
N ALA A 185 14.88 -3.10 -24.41
CA ALA A 185 15.27 -3.02 -25.81
C ALA A 185 14.46 -3.94 -26.74
N ASP A 186 14.02 -5.10 -26.24
CA ASP A 186 13.23 -6.07 -27.01
C ASP A 186 11.72 -6.02 -26.73
N GLY A 187 11.26 -5.02 -25.94
CA GLY A 187 9.85 -4.77 -25.67
C GLY A 187 9.20 -5.71 -24.63
N ARG A 188 9.94 -6.69 -24.09
CA ARG A 188 9.41 -7.58 -23.05
C ARG A 188 9.15 -6.86 -21.74
N LEU A 189 9.83 -5.75 -21.45
CA LEU A 189 9.59 -4.95 -20.26
C LEU A 189 8.15 -4.42 -20.21
N GLU A 190 7.64 -3.86 -21.32
CA GLU A 190 6.26 -3.39 -21.40
C GLU A 190 5.26 -4.54 -21.27
N LYS A 191 5.55 -5.70 -21.88
CA LYS A 191 4.66 -6.88 -21.86
C LYS A 191 4.60 -7.56 -20.48
N TRP A 192 5.74 -7.71 -19.81
CA TRP A 192 5.85 -8.52 -18.59
C TRP A 192 5.82 -7.69 -17.31
N LEU A 193 6.41 -6.48 -17.34
CA LEU A 193 6.50 -5.57 -16.20
C LEU A 193 6.05 -4.13 -16.59
N PRO A 194 4.79 -3.97 -17.06
CA PRO A 194 4.26 -2.67 -17.49
C PRO A 194 4.33 -1.61 -16.39
N GLU A 195 4.28 -2.01 -15.11
CA GLU A 195 4.41 -1.12 -13.97
C GLU A 195 5.77 -0.40 -13.94
N LEU A 196 6.86 -1.09 -14.27
CA LEU A 196 8.20 -0.49 -14.32
C LEU A 196 8.38 0.30 -15.62
N PHE A 197 7.82 -0.19 -16.74
CA PHE A 197 7.84 0.53 -18.01
C PHE A 197 7.22 1.94 -17.90
N ARG A 198 6.10 2.08 -17.17
CA ARG A 198 5.48 3.39 -16.91
C ARG A 198 6.37 4.38 -16.13
N ALA A 199 7.39 3.90 -15.44
CA ALA A 199 8.34 4.76 -14.73
C ALA A 199 9.36 5.44 -15.68
N ILE A 200 9.54 4.93 -16.91
CA ILE A 200 10.53 5.43 -17.88
C ILE A 200 10.36 6.93 -18.16
N PRO A 201 9.17 7.40 -18.60
CA PRO A 201 8.97 8.82 -18.91
C PRO A 201 8.75 9.68 -17.65
N LEU A 202 8.65 9.08 -16.47
CA LEU A 202 8.21 9.79 -15.27
C LEU A 202 9.36 10.54 -14.62
N ASP A 203 9.41 11.85 -14.83
CA ASP A 203 10.32 12.73 -14.09
C ASP A 203 9.83 12.87 -12.63
N GLN A 204 10.77 12.81 -11.68
CA GLN A 204 10.53 12.97 -10.24
C GLN A 204 10.14 14.39 -9.83
N HIS A 205 10.36 15.38 -10.70
CA HIS A 205 9.91 16.77 -10.55
C HIS A 205 10.29 17.41 -9.21
N ASN A 206 11.49 17.10 -8.72
CA ASN A 206 12.04 17.57 -7.45
C ASN A 206 13.43 18.19 -7.67
N PRO A 207 13.74 19.37 -7.10
CA PRO A 207 15.08 20.00 -7.20
C PRO A 207 16.26 19.11 -6.84
N HIS A 208 16.05 18.07 -6.03
CA HIS A 208 17.10 17.16 -5.58
C HIS A 208 17.27 15.91 -6.45
N HIS A 209 16.57 15.81 -7.59
CA HIS A 209 16.59 14.63 -8.45
C HIS A 209 16.85 15.01 -9.92
N HIS A 210 17.93 14.47 -10.49
CA HIS A 210 18.29 14.70 -11.90
C HIS A 210 17.81 13.56 -12.82
N PHE A 211 17.20 12.52 -12.26
CA PHE A 211 16.81 11.29 -12.95
C PHE A 211 15.29 11.13 -13.00
N THR A 212 14.80 10.47 -14.06
CA THR A 212 13.46 9.89 -14.06
C THR A 212 13.34 8.86 -12.94
N VAL A 213 12.11 8.48 -12.57
CA VAL A 213 11.87 7.41 -11.59
C VAL A 213 12.57 6.12 -12.02
N PHE A 214 12.47 5.77 -13.30
CA PHE A 214 13.13 4.58 -13.84
C PHE A 214 14.65 4.63 -13.72
N GLU A 215 15.29 5.72 -14.15
CA GLU A 215 16.76 5.84 -14.09
C GLU A 215 17.27 5.78 -12.64
N HIS A 216 16.52 6.34 -11.70
CA HIS A 216 16.81 6.22 -10.27
C HIS A 216 16.70 4.76 -9.78
N ILE A 217 15.61 4.06 -10.12
CA ILE A 217 15.42 2.65 -9.80
C ILE A 217 16.58 1.80 -10.35
N ILE A 218 16.96 2.01 -11.61
CA ILE A 218 18.04 1.28 -12.27
C ILE A 218 19.37 1.47 -11.52
N LYS A 219 19.70 2.72 -11.14
CA LYS A 219 20.92 3.01 -10.38
C LYS A 219 20.92 2.41 -8.99
N ALA A 220 19.80 2.50 -8.26
CA ALA A 220 19.67 1.90 -6.95
C ALA A 220 19.78 0.36 -7.02
N THR A 221 19.24 -0.24 -8.08
CA THR A 221 19.34 -1.69 -8.34
C THR A 221 20.76 -2.13 -8.66
N GLU A 222 21.53 -1.33 -9.41
CA GLU A 222 22.94 -1.64 -9.69
C GLU A 222 23.79 -1.74 -8.41
N VAL A 223 23.51 -0.90 -7.40
CA VAL A 223 24.24 -0.91 -6.12
C VAL A 223 24.11 -2.24 -5.39
N VAL A 224 23.02 -2.97 -5.59
CA VAL A 224 22.76 -4.27 -4.96
C VAL A 224 23.04 -5.46 -5.88
N ALA A 225 23.61 -5.23 -7.06
CA ALA A 225 24.01 -6.30 -7.97
C ALA A 225 25.00 -7.26 -7.28
N GLY A 226 24.76 -8.56 -7.42
CA GLY A 226 25.57 -9.62 -6.81
C GLY A 226 25.31 -9.88 -5.33
N THR A 227 24.32 -9.23 -4.71
CA THR A 227 23.96 -9.45 -3.30
C THR A 227 23.01 -10.65 -3.13
N SER A 228 21.70 -10.42 -3.17
CA SER A 228 20.68 -11.46 -3.09
C SER A 228 19.51 -11.13 -4.01
N LEU A 229 18.73 -12.16 -4.37
CA LEU A 229 17.53 -11.99 -5.18
C LEU A 229 16.49 -11.09 -4.50
N HIS A 230 16.34 -11.21 -3.18
CA HIS A 230 15.48 -10.33 -2.39
C HIS A 230 15.86 -8.86 -2.58
N MET A 231 17.14 -8.52 -2.40
CA MET A 231 17.61 -7.14 -2.53
C MET A 231 17.45 -6.61 -3.95
N VAL A 232 17.77 -7.41 -4.97
CA VAL A 232 17.59 -7.02 -6.37
C VAL A 232 16.13 -6.70 -6.67
N TRP A 233 15.19 -7.58 -6.32
CA TRP A 233 13.76 -7.31 -6.53
C TRP A 233 13.25 -6.15 -5.69
N THR A 234 13.69 -6.02 -4.43
CA THR A 234 13.33 -4.89 -3.58
C THR A 234 13.72 -3.57 -4.22
N LEU A 235 14.98 -3.39 -4.64
CA LEU A 235 15.42 -2.12 -5.23
C LEU A 235 14.88 -1.89 -6.63
N LEU A 236 14.65 -2.94 -7.43
CA LEU A 236 14.03 -2.80 -8.73
C LEU A 236 12.56 -2.33 -8.63
N LEU A 237 11.88 -2.64 -7.53
CA LEU A 237 10.45 -2.37 -7.36
C LEU A 237 10.13 -1.32 -6.29
N HIS A 238 11.11 -0.84 -5.50
CA HIS A 238 10.84 0.00 -4.31
C HIS A 238 10.03 1.27 -4.60
N ASP A 239 10.31 1.89 -5.74
CA ASP A 239 9.71 3.15 -6.16
C ASP A 239 8.64 2.97 -7.25
N ILE A 240 8.27 1.73 -7.59
CA ILE A 240 7.34 1.45 -8.69
C ILE A 240 5.95 2.05 -8.45
N GLY A 241 5.58 2.22 -7.18
CA GLY A 241 4.35 2.90 -6.79
C GLY A 241 4.26 4.35 -7.28
N LYS A 242 5.39 5.03 -7.55
CA LYS A 242 5.42 6.40 -8.10
C LYS A 242 4.87 6.47 -9.52
N ALA A 243 4.98 5.37 -10.28
CA ALA A 243 4.48 5.27 -11.66
C ALA A 243 2.97 4.98 -11.75
N TYR A 244 2.29 4.84 -10.62
CA TYR A 244 0.87 4.54 -10.61
C TYR A 244 0.01 5.78 -10.91
N PRO A 245 -1.05 5.66 -11.74
CA PRO A 245 -1.92 6.78 -12.06
C PRO A 245 -2.52 7.46 -10.80
N GLY A 246 -2.40 8.80 -10.73
CA GLY A 246 -2.98 9.61 -9.65
C GLY A 246 -2.24 9.53 -8.30
N ILE A 247 -1.04 8.95 -8.26
CA ILE A 247 -0.18 8.95 -7.06
C ILE A 247 0.64 10.25 -6.94
N LYS A 248 1.03 10.83 -8.09
CA LYS A 248 1.70 12.12 -8.15
C LYS A 248 0.67 13.23 -7.98
N GLN A 249 0.78 13.95 -6.88
CA GLN A 249 -0.14 15.00 -6.48
C GLN A 249 0.60 16.32 -6.34
N PHE A 250 -0.04 17.41 -6.78
CA PHE A 250 0.44 18.76 -6.54
C PHE A 250 -0.35 19.32 -5.37
N THR A 251 0.33 19.71 -4.29
CA THR A 251 -0.36 20.12 -3.06
C THR A 251 -0.06 21.56 -2.69
N GLY A 252 -1.00 22.19 -1.99
CA GLY A 252 -0.84 23.51 -1.39
C GLY A 252 -1.44 23.58 0.01
N VAL A 253 -1.20 24.71 0.67
CA VAL A 253 -1.78 25.05 1.97
C VAL A 253 -2.52 26.37 1.85
N VAL A 254 -3.77 26.41 2.28
CA VAL A 254 -4.59 27.62 2.25
C VAL A 254 -4.05 28.63 3.27
N LYS A 255 -3.58 29.79 2.82
CA LYS A 255 -3.08 30.89 3.65
C LYS A 255 -4.20 31.83 4.10
N THR A 256 -5.12 32.13 3.19
CA THR A 256 -6.24 33.05 3.44
C THR A 256 -7.52 32.29 3.12
N PRO A 257 -8.51 32.25 4.02
CA PRO A 257 -9.75 31.54 3.77
C PRO A 257 -10.39 31.96 2.46
N TYR A 258 -10.95 31.00 1.74
CA TYR A 258 -11.67 31.23 0.50
C TYR A 258 -12.79 30.21 0.38
N SER A 259 -14.02 30.68 0.19
CA SER A 259 -15.20 29.81 0.10
C SER A 259 -15.29 28.86 1.31
N ARG A 260 -15.34 27.55 1.09
CA ARG A 260 -15.39 26.51 2.13
C ARG A 260 -14.03 26.16 2.74
N PHE A 261 -12.93 26.64 2.16
CA PHE A 261 -11.57 26.29 2.59
C PHE A 261 -11.07 27.26 3.67
N LYS A 262 -10.56 26.69 4.76
CA LYS A 262 -10.08 27.42 5.94
C LYS A 262 -8.57 27.54 5.91
N THR A 263 -8.05 28.52 6.66
CA THR A 263 -6.60 28.68 6.86
C THR A 263 -5.98 27.38 7.37
N LYS A 264 -4.82 27.01 6.81
CA LYS A 264 -4.06 25.78 7.05
C LYS A 264 -4.66 24.51 6.45
N ASP A 265 -5.78 24.58 5.74
CA ASP A 265 -6.28 23.43 4.99
C ASP A 265 -5.24 23.02 3.94
N ARG A 266 -4.94 21.71 3.90
CA ARG A 266 -4.13 21.11 2.84
C ARG A 266 -5.03 20.78 1.66
N VAL A 267 -4.63 21.20 0.47
CA VAL A 267 -5.41 21.06 -0.75
C VAL A 267 -4.59 20.40 -1.85
N GLU A 268 -5.24 19.56 -2.65
CA GLU A 268 -4.71 19.05 -3.91
C GLU A 268 -5.07 20.03 -5.03
N ILE A 269 -4.09 20.38 -5.85
CA ILE A 269 -4.18 21.34 -6.95
C ILE A 269 -4.31 20.54 -8.24
N GLU A 270 -5.53 20.41 -8.74
CA GLU A 270 -5.89 19.55 -9.87
C GLU A 270 -5.19 19.98 -11.17
N ASN A 271 -5.09 21.28 -11.42
CA ASN A 271 -4.36 21.85 -12.55
C ASN A 271 -2.86 22.07 -12.26
N GLY A 272 -2.33 21.54 -11.15
CA GLY A 272 -0.97 21.82 -10.71
C GLY A 272 0.10 21.33 -11.70
N ALA A 273 -0.15 20.21 -12.38
CA ALA A 273 0.70 19.71 -13.44
C ALA A 273 0.75 20.67 -14.63
N ASP A 274 -0.42 21.12 -15.11
CA ASP A 274 -0.52 21.99 -16.27
C ASP A 274 0.08 23.38 -16.02
N ILE A 275 -0.11 23.93 -14.81
CA ILE A 275 0.54 25.20 -14.42
C ILE A 275 2.06 25.05 -14.45
N ARG A 276 2.59 23.97 -13.87
CA ARG A 276 4.04 23.75 -13.81
C ARG A 276 4.64 23.53 -15.19
N ASP A 277 3.94 22.80 -16.06
CA ASP A 277 4.38 22.49 -17.42
C ASP A 277 4.14 23.66 -18.39
N GLY A 278 3.62 24.80 -17.91
CA GLY A 278 3.32 25.98 -18.73
C GLY A 278 2.14 25.80 -19.69
N ARG A 279 1.32 24.77 -19.50
CA ARG A 279 0.09 24.50 -20.28
C ARG A 279 -1.12 25.30 -19.78
N ASP A 280 -1.04 25.83 -18.55
CA ASP A 280 -2.05 26.70 -17.93
C ASP A 280 -1.38 28.01 -17.50
N SER A 281 -2.06 29.16 -17.66
CA SER A 281 -1.59 30.48 -17.21
C SER A 281 -1.36 30.52 -15.69
N GLY A 282 -2.08 29.67 -14.96
CA GLY A 282 -2.05 29.59 -13.53
C GLY A 282 -2.55 30.86 -12.87
N GLU A 283 -3.57 31.52 -13.38
CA GLU A 283 -4.22 32.60 -12.61
C GLU A 283 -4.95 32.05 -11.37
N PHE A 284 -5.38 30.79 -11.44
CA PHE A 284 -6.11 30.09 -10.37
C PHE A 284 -5.56 28.68 -10.16
N TYR A 285 -5.71 28.18 -8.94
CA TYR A 285 -5.62 26.76 -8.63
C TYR A 285 -7.02 26.15 -8.65
N VAL A 286 -7.17 24.98 -9.27
CA VAL A 286 -8.40 24.20 -9.19
C VAL A 286 -8.29 23.23 -8.02
N VAL A 287 -9.20 23.35 -7.05
CA VAL A 287 -9.24 22.52 -5.85
C VAL A 287 -10.65 21.98 -5.67
N GLN A 288 -10.84 20.67 -5.77
CA GLN A 288 -12.14 20.01 -5.69
C GLN A 288 -13.15 20.65 -6.66
N GLY A 289 -12.72 20.90 -7.91
CA GLY A 289 -13.48 21.56 -8.96
C GLY A 289 -13.68 23.08 -8.80
N GLU A 290 -13.21 23.69 -7.72
CA GLU A 290 -13.38 25.12 -7.45
C GLU A 290 -12.13 25.91 -7.85
N LYS A 291 -12.30 27.04 -8.56
CA LYS A 291 -11.19 27.94 -8.92
C LYS A 291 -10.87 28.88 -7.76
N ILE A 292 -9.66 28.75 -7.20
CA ILE A 292 -9.17 29.54 -6.07
C ILE A 292 -8.02 30.43 -6.55
N PRO A 293 -8.07 31.76 -6.35
CA PRO A 293 -6.98 32.66 -6.75
C PRO A 293 -5.66 32.29 -6.05
N LYS A 294 -4.52 32.44 -6.75
CA LYS A 294 -3.22 31.95 -6.26
C LYS A 294 -2.80 32.55 -4.91
N GLU A 295 -3.19 33.79 -4.61
CA GLU A 295 -2.86 34.47 -3.35
C GLU A 295 -3.42 33.76 -2.11
N HIS A 296 -4.46 32.93 -2.27
CA HIS A 296 -5.06 32.17 -1.18
C HIS A 296 -4.31 30.89 -0.84
N ILE A 297 -3.46 30.36 -1.73
CA ILE A 297 -2.81 29.06 -1.57
C ILE A 297 -1.29 29.19 -1.66
N GLN A 298 -0.60 28.77 -0.60
CA GLN A 298 0.84 28.53 -0.65
C GLN A 298 1.13 27.21 -1.35
N THR A 299 1.96 27.22 -2.39
CA THR A 299 2.49 26.00 -2.97
C THR A 299 3.83 26.28 -3.63
N ASN A 300 4.68 25.24 -3.71
CA ASN A 300 5.89 25.23 -4.53
C ASN A 300 5.67 24.48 -5.86
N LEU A 301 4.45 23.98 -6.10
CA LEU A 301 4.08 23.10 -7.22
C LEU A 301 5.04 21.91 -7.40
N ASN A 302 5.64 21.44 -6.30
CA ASN A 302 6.38 20.20 -6.32
C ASN A 302 5.41 19.03 -6.36
N GLY A 303 5.61 18.14 -7.33
CA GLY A 303 4.89 16.87 -7.37
C GLY A 303 5.35 16.00 -6.21
N HIS A 304 4.40 15.51 -5.42
CA HIS A 304 4.64 14.59 -4.33
C HIS A 304 4.01 13.23 -4.65
N PHE A 305 4.69 12.15 -4.28
CA PHE A 305 4.21 10.79 -4.46
C PHE A 305 3.77 10.23 -3.10
N TYR A 306 2.64 10.72 -2.57
CA TYR A 306 2.16 10.28 -1.26
C TYR A 306 1.73 8.82 -1.30
N ASP A 307 2.09 8.07 -0.26
CA ASP A 307 1.72 6.65 -0.06
C ASP A 307 2.20 5.68 -1.16
N HIS A 308 3.16 6.09 -2.00
CA HIS A 308 3.70 5.26 -3.08
C HIS A 308 4.32 3.95 -2.57
N GLU A 309 4.86 3.94 -1.36
CA GLU A 309 5.44 2.76 -0.72
C GLU A 309 4.39 1.68 -0.44
N ASN A 310 3.17 2.08 -0.04
CA ASN A 310 2.08 1.16 0.26
C ASN A 310 1.56 0.50 -1.02
N LEU A 311 1.47 1.28 -2.09
CA LEU A 311 1.06 0.80 -3.39
C LEU A 311 2.16 -0.02 -4.07
N GLY A 312 3.42 0.40 -3.95
CA GLY A 312 4.59 -0.34 -4.40
C GLY A 312 4.68 -1.72 -3.74
N ALA A 313 4.36 -1.83 -2.45
CA ALA A 313 4.28 -3.12 -1.76
C ALA A 313 3.19 -4.04 -2.35
N GLN A 314 1.99 -3.52 -2.60
CA GLN A 314 0.91 -4.30 -3.23
C GLN A 314 1.27 -4.72 -4.67
N LEU A 315 1.80 -3.80 -5.47
CA LEU A 315 2.23 -4.05 -6.85
C LEU A 315 3.35 -5.07 -6.89
N SER A 316 4.38 -4.94 -6.05
CA SER A 316 5.51 -5.88 -6.01
C SER A 316 5.06 -7.30 -5.67
N TYR A 317 4.14 -7.47 -4.71
CA TYR A 317 3.59 -8.79 -4.42
C TYR A 317 2.89 -9.37 -5.66
N ARG A 318 2.03 -8.58 -6.33
CA ARG A 318 1.34 -9.02 -7.57
C ARG A 318 2.35 -9.39 -8.65
N ILE A 319 3.35 -8.55 -8.90
CA ILE A 319 4.41 -8.78 -9.89
C ILE A 319 5.17 -10.08 -9.59
N LEU A 320 5.58 -10.31 -8.34
CA LEU A 320 6.33 -11.51 -7.97
C LEU A 320 5.46 -12.77 -8.06
N THR A 321 4.17 -12.68 -7.73
CA THR A 321 3.21 -13.76 -7.98
C THR A 321 3.10 -14.05 -9.48
N ARG A 322 2.98 -13.00 -10.32
CA ARG A 322 2.92 -13.11 -11.78
C ARG A 322 4.17 -13.77 -12.34
N PHE A 323 5.33 -13.57 -11.72
CA PHE A 323 6.60 -14.19 -12.10
C PHE A 323 6.85 -15.55 -11.44
N GLY A 324 5.87 -16.13 -10.76
CA GLY A 324 5.96 -17.50 -10.24
C GLY A 324 6.72 -17.65 -8.93
N TYR A 325 7.11 -16.56 -8.27
CA TYR A 325 7.72 -16.63 -6.94
C TYR A 325 6.71 -17.05 -5.87
N ASP A 326 7.19 -17.76 -4.86
CA ASP A 326 6.35 -18.21 -3.76
C ASP A 326 5.92 -17.06 -2.84
N HIS A 327 4.94 -17.37 -1.97
CA HIS A 327 4.34 -16.39 -1.07
C HIS A 327 5.37 -15.76 -0.13
N ASP A 328 6.24 -16.56 0.49
CA ASP A 328 7.15 -16.08 1.53
C ASP A 328 8.16 -15.11 0.92
N PHE A 329 8.69 -15.44 -0.26
CA PHE A 329 9.56 -14.56 -1.05
C PHE A 329 8.85 -13.24 -1.41
N ALA A 330 7.65 -13.32 -1.98
CA ALA A 330 6.90 -12.14 -2.40
C ALA A 330 6.51 -11.23 -1.23
N LEU A 331 6.12 -11.82 -0.09
CA LEU A 331 5.78 -11.09 1.12
C LEU A 331 7.00 -10.39 1.72
N HIS A 332 8.17 -11.04 1.72
CA HIS A 332 9.40 -10.44 2.23
C HIS A 332 9.80 -9.21 1.41
N VAL A 333 9.85 -9.33 0.08
CA VAL A 333 10.16 -8.22 -0.81
C VAL A 333 9.15 -7.08 -0.65
N ALA A 334 7.85 -7.38 -0.64
CA ALA A 334 6.81 -6.37 -0.48
C ALA A 334 6.88 -5.67 0.89
N THR A 335 7.29 -6.38 1.95
CA THR A 335 7.49 -5.80 3.28
C THR A 335 8.65 -4.81 3.29
N LEU A 336 9.78 -5.15 2.67
CA LEU A 336 10.90 -4.22 2.52
C LEU A 336 10.49 -2.97 1.75
N ILE A 337 9.70 -3.12 0.68
CA ILE A 337 9.18 -2.00 -0.09
C ILE A 337 8.21 -1.15 0.73
N GLN A 338 7.30 -1.74 1.51
CA GLN A 338 6.39 -0.99 2.37
C GLN A 338 7.12 -0.11 3.39
N PHE A 339 8.28 -0.57 3.85
CA PHE A 339 9.05 0.10 4.91
C PHE A 339 10.26 0.91 4.40
N HIS A 340 10.51 0.94 3.10
CA HIS A 340 11.76 1.52 2.55
C HIS A 340 11.96 3.01 2.88
N MET A 341 10.86 3.74 3.13
CA MET A 341 10.89 5.16 3.50
C MET A 341 11.01 5.42 5.01
N LEU A 342 10.91 4.39 5.87
CA LEU A 342 10.84 4.56 7.32
C LEU A 342 12.18 4.91 7.97
N MET A 343 13.29 4.54 7.32
CA MET A 343 14.62 4.85 7.86
C MET A 343 14.86 6.37 7.81
N PRO A 344 15.28 7.00 8.92
CA PRO A 344 15.55 8.43 8.96
C PRO A 344 16.51 8.89 7.86
N ARG A 345 16.26 10.08 7.31
CA ARG A 345 17.21 10.75 6.41
C ARG A 345 18.36 11.30 7.25
N GLY A 346 19.60 11.22 6.77
CA GLY A 346 20.77 11.70 7.51
C GLY A 346 21.02 10.88 8.78
N ILE A 347 21.33 9.59 8.62
CA ILE A 347 21.53 8.67 9.75
C ILE A 347 22.57 9.17 10.77
N GLU A 348 23.57 9.92 10.30
CA GLU A 348 24.63 10.52 11.11
C GLU A 348 24.09 11.54 12.13
N GLU A 349 22.93 12.14 11.85
CA GLU A 349 22.26 13.14 12.67
C GLU A 349 21.03 12.58 13.42
N ALA A 350 20.66 11.32 13.15
CA ALA A 350 19.46 10.73 13.71
C ALA A 350 19.57 10.50 15.23
N SER A 351 18.53 10.88 15.97
CA SER A 351 18.46 10.66 17.41
C SER A 351 18.23 9.18 17.75
N LEU A 352 18.65 8.75 18.96
CA LEU A 352 18.37 7.41 19.46
C LEU A 352 16.86 7.08 19.49
N SER A 353 16.01 8.09 19.70
CA SER A 353 14.55 7.93 19.69
C SER A 353 14.02 7.62 18.30
N GLU A 354 14.58 8.24 17.26
CA GLU A 354 14.20 7.96 15.87
C GLU A 354 14.62 6.56 15.44
N ILE A 355 15.84 6.16 15.79
CA ILE A 355 16.34 4.80 15.51
C ILE A 355 15.51 3.75 16.25
N ARG A 356 15.15 4.00 17.51
CA ARG A 356 14.25 3.11 18.26
C ARG A 356 12.89 2.98 17.59
N LYS A 357 12.27 4.09 17.17
CA LYS A 357 10.98 4.06 16.45
C LYS A 357 11.07 3.32 15.11
N PHE A 358 12.20 3.40 14.43
CA PHE A 358 12.45 2.64 13.20
C PHE A 358 12.50 1.14 13.49
N TYR A 359 13.27 0.72 14.51
CA TYR A 359 13.36 -0.68 14.91
C TYR A 359 12.02 -1.22 15.41
N ASP A 360 11.32 -0.49 16.28
CA ASP A 360 10.00 -0.87 16.82
C ASP A 360 8.96 -1.10 15.72
N LYS A 361 9.10 -0.44 14.56
CA LYS A 361 8.19 -0.60 13.41
C LYS A 361 8.60 -1.71 12.46
N THR A 362 9.90 -1.98 12.32
CA THR A 362 10.43 -2.84 11.24
C THR A 362 10.92 -4.19 11.74
N GLY A 363 11.22 -4.33 13.03
CA GLY A 363 11.62 -5.58 13.65
C GLY A 363 12.80 -6.24 12.94
N SER A 364 12.63 -7.50 12.53
CA SER A 364 13.66 -8.30 11.86
C SER A 364 14.09 -7.73 10.50
N TYR A 365 13.30 -6.88 9.87
CA TYR A 365 13.60 -6.28 8.57
C TYR A 365 14.57 -5.08 8.67
N ALA A 366 14.89 -4.60 9.88
CA ALA A 366 15.66 -3.38 10.09
C ALA A 366 17.02 -3.38 9.36
N ALA A 367 17.76 -4.50 9.42
CA ALA A 367 19.09 -4.59 8.80
C ALA A 367 19.02 -4.51 7.27
N GLU A 368 18.06 -5.20 6.65
CA GLU A 368 17.85 -5.13 5.20
C GLU A 368 17.39 -3.75 4.76
N LEU A 369 16.51 -3.11 5.53
CA LEU A 369 16.06 -1.75 5.26
C LEU A 369 17.20 -0.72 5.34
N MET A 370 18.22 -0.95 6.17
CA MET A 370 19.45 -0.15 6.16
C MET A 370 20.21 -0.30 4.83
N MET A 371 20.29 -1.52 4.30
CA MET A 371 20.91 -1.77 3.00
C MET A 371 20.09 -1.15 1.86
N VAL A 372 18.76 -1.28 1.91
CA VAL A 372 17.84 -0.65 0.94
C VAL A 372 18.03 0.86 0.94
N ARG A 373 18.09 1.49 2.13
CA ARG A 373 18.27 2.93 2.25
C ARG A 373 19.62 3.41 1.69
N LEU A 374 20.68 2.65 1.95
CA LEU A 374 22.02 2.93 1.42
C LEU A 374 22.03 2.88 -0.12
N ALA A 375 21.39 1.86 -0.70
CA ALA A 375 21.28 1.70 -2.15
C ALA A 375 20.42 2.80 -2.80
N ASP A 376 19.24 3.11 -2.26
CA ASP A 376 18.38 4.23 -2.70
C ASP A 376 19.17 5.54 -2.70
N THR A 377 19.88 5.84 -1.61
CA THR A 377 20.62 7.11 -1.49
C THR A 377 21.76 7.21 -2.51
N ARG A 378 22.46 6.11 -2.79
CA ARG A 378 23.54 6.07 -3.80
C ARG A 378 23.03 6.13 -5.24
N GLY A 379 21.74 5.82 -5.46
CA GLY A 379 21.09 5.89 -6.77
C GLY A 379 20.57 7.28 -7.15
N LYS A 380 20.84 8.33 -6.36
CA LYS A 380 20.36 9.70 -6.59
C LYS A 380 21.32 10.58 -7.37
#